data_AF-A0A660RXD1-F1
#
_entry.id   AF-A0A660RXD1-F1
#
_cell.length_a   1.000
_cell.length_b   1.000
_cell.length_c   1.000
_cell.angle_alpha   90.00
_cell.angle_beta   90.00
_cell.angle_gamma   90.00
#
_symmetry.space_group_name_H-M   'P 1'
#
loop_
_entity.id
_entity.type
_entity.pdbx_description
1 polymer ?
#
loop_
_entity_poly.entity_id
_entity_poly.type
_entity_poly.pdbx_seq_one_letter_code
_entity_poly.pdbx_strand_id
1 'polypeptide(L)'
;NIKGAILFAGCILMDRKIFFEDGVIVEPYALIQGPAYFSEKTQIRHTAYIRGSVYTGKNAVIGHTTEVKNSIFLSSAKAAHFAYIGDSILGKDVNLGAGTKLANLKFTKKEITFIINKEKVYTKLKKFGAIIGDRCQTGCNSVLQPGTLIGKDSFVFPGVVGGPGYFPPKSKLK
;
A
#
# COMPACT_ATOMS: atom_id res chain seq x y z
N ASN A 1 -5.20 -22.98 -14.72
CA ASN A 1 -5.20 -21.50 -14.73
C ASN A 1 -6.63 -21.03 -14.90
N ILE A 2 -7.17 -20.28 -13.93
CA ILE A 2 -8.49 -19.65 -14.04
C ILE A 2 -8.36 -18.54 -15.09
N LYS A 3 -9.25 -18.53 -16.08
CA LYS A 3 -9.45 -17.39 -16.98
C LYS A 3 -10.58 -16.53 -16.37
N GLY A 4 -10.33 -15.25 -16.15
CA GLY A 4 -11.20 -14.33 -15.40
C GLY A 4 -10.93 -14.27 -13.89
N ALA A 5 -11.74 -13.49 -13.18
CA ALA A 5 -11.65 -13.28 -11.73
C ALA A 5 -12.69 -14.12 -10.96
N ILE A 6 -12.34 -14.54 -9.74
CA ILE A 6 -13.25 -15.21 -8.80
C ILE A 6 -13.69 -14.18 -7.76
N LEU A 7 -14.98 -13.88 -7.77
CA LEU A 7 -15.62 -13.01 -6.79
C LEU A 7 -16.48 -13.89 -5.87
N PHE A 8 -16.11 -14.01 -4.60
CA PHE A 8 -16.88 -14.79 -3.64
C PHE A 8 -18.15 -14.04 -3.22
N ALA A 9 -19.20 -14.81 -2.91
CA ALA A 9 -20.44 -14.26 -2.39
C ALA A 9 -20.18 -13.36 -1.17
N GLY A 10 -20.84 -12.20 -1.14
CA GLY A 10 -20.69 -11.20 -0.08
C GLY A 10 -19.60 -10.16 -0.32
N CYS A 11 -18.79 -10.24 -1.38
CA CYS A 11 -17.96 -9.08 -1.77
C CYS A 11 -18.85 -7.91 -2.24
N ILE A 12 -18.43 -6.68 -1.98
CA ILE A 12 -19.21 -5.47 -2.26
C ILE A 12 -18.43 -4.61 -3.25
N LEU A 13 -19.00 -4.39 -4.43
CA LEU A 13 -18.45 -3.51 -5.46
C LEU A 13 -19.34 -2.26 -5.55
N MET A 14 -18.80 -1.09 -5.22
CA MET A 14 -19.58 0.15 -5.14
C MET A 14 -19.47 1.05 -6.38
N ASP A 15 -18.63 0.69 -7.35
CA ASP A 15 -18.37 1.49 -8.54
C ASP A 15 -18.28 0.65 -9.81
N ARG A 16 -18.53 1.28 -10.96
CA ARG A 16 -18.44 0.65 -12.29
C ARG A 16 -17.02 0.57 -12.83
N LYS A 17 -16.10 1.40 -12.32
CA LYS A 17 -14.72 1.49 -12.81
C LYS A 17 -13.79 0.58 -12.00
N ILE A 18 -14.13 -0.70 -11.96
CA ILE A 18 -13.35 -1.72 -11.25
C ILE A 18 -13.00 -2.81 -12.26
N PHE A 19 -11.70 -3.02 -12.47
CA PHE A 19 -11.19 -3.96 -13.47
C PHE A 19 -10.39 -5.07 -12.79
N PHE A 20 -10.63 -6.30 -13.22
CA PHE A 20 -9.96 -7.49 -12.71
C PHE A 20 -9.38 -8.28 -13.89
N GLU A 21 -8.10 -8.62 -13.81
CA GLU A 21 -7.44 -9.54 -14.75
C GLU A 21 -7.61 -11.02 -14.33
N ASP A 22 -7.02 -11.93 -15.11
CA ASP A 22 -7.09 -13.37 -14.89
C ASP A 22 -6.51 -13.81 -13.53
N GLY A 23 -7.27 -14.67 -12.85
CA GLY A 23 -6.87 -15.27 -11.58
C GLY A 23 -6.97 -14.33 -10.37
N VAL A 24 -7.52 -13.11 -10.52
CA VAL A 24 -7.82 -12.27 -9.35
C VAL A 24 -8.85 -12.95 -8.47
N ILE A 25 -8.65 -12.90 -7.16
CA ILE A 25 -9.55 -13.46 -6.16
C ILE A 25 -10.01 -12.35 -5.22
N VAL A 26 -11.33 -12.22 -5.05
CA VAL A 26 -11.96 -11.32 -4.08
C VAL A 26 -12.75 -12.15 -3.07
N GLU A 27 -12.23 -12.23 -1.85
CA GLU A 27 -12.82 -12.97 -0.75
C GLU A 27 -14.09 -12.30 -0.17
N PRO A 28 -14.91 -13.03 0.60
CA PRO A 28 -16.16 -12.50 1.16
C PRO A 28 -15.97 -11.21 1.96
N TYR A 29 -16.93 -10.30 1.82
CA TYR A 29 -17.01 -9.02 2.57
C TYR A 29 -15.88 -8.03 2.31
N ALA A 30 -15.00 -8.29 1.33
CA ALA A 30 -14.16 -7.23 0.79
C ALA A 30 -15.05 -6.15 0.15
N LEU A 31 -14.81 -4.88 0.49
CA LEU A 31 -15.53 -3.74 -0.03
C LEU A 31 -14.60 -2.92 -0.92
N ILE A 32 -15.01 -2.75 -2.19
CA ILE A 32 -14.23 -2.04 -3.20
C ILE A 32 -15.04 -0.85 -3.74
N GLN A 33 -14.57 0.34 -3.37
CA GLN A 33 -14.96 1.62 -3.95
C GLN A 33 -13.89 2.03 -4.97
N GLY A 34 -14.30 2.14 -6.23
CA GLY A 34 -13.40 2.44 -7.34
C GLY A 34 -13.01 3.92 -7.45
N PRO A 35 -12.24 4.28 -8.49
CA PRO A 35 -11.75 3.40 -9.54
C PRO A 35 -10.62 2.47 -9.07
N ALA A 36 -10.64 1.21 -9.49
CA ALA A 36 -9.60 0.25 -9.12
C ALA A 36 -9.21 -0.68 -10.27
N TYR A 37 -7.93 -1.05 -10.31
CA TYR A 37 -7.38 -1.99 -11.29
C TYR A 37 -6.57 -3.07 -10.59
N PHE A 38 -6.97 -4.32 -10.80
CA PHE A 38 -6.34 -5.48 -10.19
C PHE A 38 -5.73 -6.39 -11.24
N SER A 39 -4.39 -6.43 -11.28
CA SER A 39 -3.66 -7.26 -12.23
C SER A 39 -3.71 -8.75 -11.87
N GLU A 40 -3.24 -9.60 -12.78
CA GLU A 40 -3.30 -11.05 -12.69
C GLU A 40 -2.91 -11.59 -11.30
N LYS A 41 -3.72 -12.51 -10.80
CA LYS A 41 -3.48 -13.24 -9.53
C LYS A 41 -3.41 -12.36 -8.27
N THR A 42 -3.89 -11.11 -8.33
CA THR A 42 -4.06 -10.31 -7.11
C THR A 42 -5.06 -10.99 -6.17
N GLN A 43 -4.75 -10.99 -4.87
CA GLN A 43 -5.65 -11.45 -3.82
C GLN A 43 -6.17 -10.25 -3.03
N ILE A 44 -7.49 -10.13 -2.95
CA ILE A 44 -8.19 -9.19 -2.09
C ILE A 44 -8.91 -10.03 -1.04
N ARG A 45 -8.41 -9.97 0.19
CA ARG A 45 -8.82 -10.88 1.26
C ARG A 45 -10.03 -10.38 2.04
N HIS A 46 -10.57 -11.28 2.86
CA HIS A 46 -11.76 -11.07 3.68
C HIS A 46 -11.70 -9.73 4.41
N THR A 47 -12.78 -8.95 4.31
CA THR A 47 -12.94 -7.61 4.92
C THR A 47 -11.91 -6.55 4.54
N ALA A 48 -11.16 -6.73 3.46
CA ALA A 48 -10.37 -5.64 2.89
C ALA A 48 -11.26 -4.45 2.50
N TYR A 49 -10.81 -3.23 2.77
CA TYR A 49 -11.50 -2.01 2.39
C TYR A 49 -10.68 -1.20 1.40
N ILE A 50 -11.13 -1.14 0.16
CA ILE A 50 -10.43 -0.47 -0.93
C ILE A 50 -11.25 0.74 -1.35
N ARG A 51 -10.62 1.91 -1.47
CA ARG A 51 -11.29 3.15 -1.85
C ARG A 51 -10.41 4.13 -2.62
N GLY A 52 -11.04 5.06 -3.35
CA GLY A 52 -10.32 6.00 -4.20
C GLY A 52 -9.63 5.29 -5.35
N SER A 53 -8.49 5.82 -5.81
CA SER A 53 -7.78 5.26 -6.98
C SER A 53 -6.75 4.21 -6.59
N VAL A 54 -7.02 2.93 -6.84
CA VAL A 54 -6.10 1.84 -6.47
C VAL A 54 -5.62 1.04 -7.68
N TYR A 55 -4.32 0.79 -7.73
CA TYR A 55 -3.70 -0.11 -8.71
C TYR A 55 -2.94 -1.21 -8.00
N THR A 56 -3.05 -2.43 -8.50
CA THR A 56 -2.18 -3.54 -8.08
C THR A 56 -1.55 -4.21 -9.28
N GLY A 57 -0.25 -4.50 -9.18
CA GLY A 57 0.51 -5.34 -10.11
C GLY A 57 0.30 -6.83 -9.81
N LYS A 58 0.86 -7.67 -10.67
CA LYS A 58 0.63 -9.13 -10.62
C LYS A 58 0.99 -9.73 -9.26
N ASN A 59 0.18 -10.67 -8.78
CA ASN A 59 0.37 -11.38 -7.50
C ASN A 59 0.40 -10.48 -6.24
N ALA A 60 -0.13 -9.25 -6.31
CA ALA A 60 -0.24 -8.40 -5.13
C ALA A 60 -1.24 -8.98 -4.11
N VAL A 61 -1.08 -8.62 -2.83
CA VAL A 61 -1.99 -9.05 -1.77
C VAL A 61 -2.48 -7.84 -0.97
N ILE A 62 -3.78 -7.60 -1.05
CA ILE A 62 -4.50 -6.72 -0.13
C ILE A 62 -5.19 -7.62 0.90
N GLY A 63 -4.71 -7.51 2.13
CA GLY A 63 -4.95 -8.46 3.20
C GLY A 63 -6.24 -8.32 3.98
N HIS A 64 -6.39 -9.22 4.96
CA HIS A 64 -7.55 -9.23 5.85
C HIS A 64 -7.61 -7.93 6.67
N THR A 65 -8.78 -7.27 6.65
CA THR A 65 -9.01 -5.98 7.34
C THR A 65 -7.97 -4.92 6.98
N THR A 66 -7.33 -5.03 5.80
CA THR A 66 -6.42 -4.00 5.30
C THR A 66 -7.23 -2.93 4.58
N GLU A 67 -7.04 -1.67 4.97
CA GLU A 67 -7.58 -0.51 4.25
C GLU A 67 -6.53 0.05 3.28
N VAL A 68 -6.93 0.22 2.02
CA VAL A 68 -6.12 0.82 0.96
C VAL A 68 -6.87 2.00 0.35
N LYS A 69 -6.20 3.15 0.27
CA LYS A 69 -6.71 4.35 -0.36
C LYS A 69 -5.67 4.98 -1.26
N ASN A 70 -6.04 5.30 -2.51
CA ASN A 70 -5.21 6.10 -3.43
C ASN A 70 -3.77 5.56 -3.59
N SER A 71 -3.59 4.25 -3.79
CA SER A 71 -2.27 3.64 -3.66
C SER A 71 -1.95 2.66 -4.78
N ILE A 72 -0.64 2.49 -5.01
CA ILE A 72 -0.08 1.65 -6.06
C ILE A 72 0.70 0.52 -5.39
N PHE A 73 0.35 -0.72 -5.73
CA PHE A 73 1.08 -1.92 -5.34
C PHE A 73 1.77 -2.43 -6.59
N LEU A 74 3.10 -2.45 -6.62
CA LEU A 74 3.83 -3.13 -7.71
C LEU A 74 3.77 -4.65 -7.53
N SER A 75 4.32 -5.38 -8.50
CA SER A 75 4.21 -6.84 -8.56
C SER A 75 4.65 -7.50 -7.24
N SER A 76 3.82 -8.43 -6.76
CA SER A 76 4.04 -9.20 -5.54
C SER A 76 4.14 -8.39 -4.25
N ALA A 77 3.75 -7.10 -4.24
CA ALA A 77 3.68 -6.30 -3.02
C ALA A 77 2.52 -6.77 -2.11
N LYS A 78 2.75 -6.81 -0.80
CA LYS A 78 1.84 -7.43 0.17
C LYS A 78 1.59 -6.50 1.35
N ALA A 79 0.31 -6.27 1.63
CA ALA A 79 -0.21 -5.70 2.87
C ALA A 79 -1.19 -6.69 3.49
N ALA A 80 -0.66 -7.83 3.95
CA ALA A 80 -1.44 -9.05 4.13
C ALA A 80 -2.36 -9.07 5.37
N HIS A 81 -2.11 -8.21 6.37
CA HIS A 81 -2.83 -8.26 7.64
C HIS A 81 -2.96 -6.89 8.32
N PHE A 82 -4.20 -6.46 8.59
CA PHE A 82 -4.53 -5.35 9.51
C PHE A 82 -3.81 -4.02 9.22
N ALA A 83 -3.55 -3.71 7.95
CA ALA A 83 -2.72 -2.58 7.57
C ALA A 83 -3.55 -1.38 7.07
N TYR A 84 -3.00 -0.18 7.18
CA TYR A 84 -3.55 1.01 6.52
C TYR A 84 -2.54 1.58 5.52
N ILE A 85 -2.95 1.74 4.26
CA ILE A 85 -2.13 2.19 3.15
C ILE A 85 -2.84 3.37 2.48
N GLY A 86 -2.46 4.59 2.86
CA GLY A 86 -3.03 5.82 2.29
C GLY A 86 -2.05 6.56 1.40
N ASP A 87 -2.47 6.92 0.19
CA ASP A 87 -1.74 7.80 -0.75
C ASP A 87 -0.26 7.38 -0.92
N SER A 88 0.00 6.08 -1.14
CA SER A 88 1.32 5.44 -1.05
C SER A 88 1.68 4.59 -2.27
N ILE A 89 2.97 4.29 -2.42
CA ILE A 89 3.51 3.38 -3.45
C ILE A 89 4.32 2.28 -2.77
N LEU A 90 3.97 1.02 -3.04
CA LEU A 90 4.71 -0.16 -2.62
C LEU A 90 5.46 -0.77 -3.80
N GLY A 91 6.78 -0.86 -3.69
CA GLY A 91 7.67 -1.45 -4.66
C GLY A 91 7.47 -2.95 -4.85
N LYS A 92 8.17 -3.53 -5.82
CA LYS A 92 8.11 -4.95 -6.13
C LYS A 92 8.55 -5.77 -4.92
N ASP A 93 7.85 -6.86 -4.62
CA ASP A 93 8.19 -7.79 -3.52
C ASP A 93 8.25 -7.12 -2.13
N VAL A 94 7.59 -5.98 -1.94
CA VAL A 94 7.44 -5.37 -0.60
C VAL A 94 6.55 -6.25 0.27
N ASN A 95 6.92 -6.42 1.53
CA ASN A 95 6.09 -7.12 2.52
C ASN A 95 5.88 -6.25 3.75
N LEU A 96 4.63 -5.82 3.97
CA LEU A 96 4.26 -5.09 5.18
C LEU A 96 3.90 -6.06 6.30
N GLY A 97 4.61 -5.96 7.42
CA GLY A 97 4.30 -6.70 8.63
C GLY A 97 2.88 -6.38 9.13
N ALA A 98 2.27 -7.33 9.83
CA ALA A 98 0.90 -7.18 10.32
C ALA A 98 0.74 -5.89 11.14
N GLY A 99 -0.33 -5.13 10.89
CA GLY A 99 -0.56 -3.89 11.62
C GLY A 99 0.26 -2.69 11.15
N THR A 100 1.02 -2.78 10.04
CA THR A 100 1.77 -1.64 9.50
C THR A 100 0.84 -0.51 9.07
N LYS A 101 1.18 0.75 9.41
CA LYS A 101 0.36 1.93 9.09
C LYS A 101 1.19 2.95 8.31
N LEU A 102 0.72 3.29 7.12
CA LEU A 102 1.29 4.35 6.29
C LEU A 102 0.43 5.61 6.43
N ALA A 103 0.81 6.46 7.39
CA ALA A 103 0.10 7.70 7.64
C ALA A 103 0.31 8.67 6.47
N ASN A 104 -0.76 9.35 6.05
CA ASN A 104 -0.75 10.19 4.85
C ASN A 104 -1.02 11.67 5.11
N LEU A 105 -1.36 12.08 6.34
CA LEU A 105 -1.72 13.47 6.64
C LEU A 105 -0.96 13.96 7.87
N LYS A 106 -0.26 15.10 7.74
CA LYS A 106 0.36 15.80 8.88
C LYS A 106 -0.73 16.42 9.77
N PHE A 107 -0.49 16.50 11.07
CA PHE A 107 -1.36 17.24 11.99
C PHE A 107 -1.57 18.70 11.59
N THR A 108 -0.53 19.34 11.05
CA THR A 108 -0.58 20.74 10.58
C THR A 108 -1.41 20.91 9.30
N LYS A 109 -1.81 19.82 8.63
CA LYS A 109 -2.52 19.81 7.33
C LYS A 109 -1.81 20.60 6.21
N LYS A 110 -0.54 20.93 6.41
CA LYS A 110 0.33 21.58 5.43
C LYS A 110 0.79 20.56 4.38
N GLU A 111 1.34 21.08 3.29
CA GLU A 111 1.96 20.29 2.23
C GLU A 111 3.01 19.29 2.78
N ILE A 112 3.02 18.10 2.19
CA ILE A 112 4.09 17.12 2.42
C ILE A 112 5.29 17.53 1.57
N THR A 113 6.44 17.70 2.23
CA THR A 113 7.71 18.04 1.60
C THR A 113 8.77 17.19 2.26
N PHE A 114 9.83 16.87 1.52
CA PHE A 114 10.96 16.08 2.00
C PHE A 114 12.23 16.49 1.27
N ILE A 115 13.38 16.10 1.80
CA ILE A 115 14.69 16.42 1.24
C ILE A 115 15.28 15.16 0.61
N ILE A 116 15.74 15.28 -0.64
CA ILE A 116 16.49 14.24 -1.37
C ILE A 116 17.75 14.90 -1.90
N ASN A 117 18.93 14.32 -1.66
CA ASN A 117 20.21 14.85 -2.16
C ASN A 117 20.43 16.35 -1.86
N LYS A 118 20.04 16.81 -0.65
CA LYS A 118 20.07 18.21 -0.20
C LYS A 118 19.11 19.17 -0.93
N GLU A 119 18.28 18.65 -1.83
CA GLU A 119 17.24 19.43 -2.50
C GLU A 119 15.88 19.18 -1.85
N LYS A 120 15.10 20.26 -1.72
CA LYS A 120 13.75 20.19 -1.16
C LYS A 120 12.75 19.88 -2.27
N VAL A 121 12.01 18.79 -2.09
CA VAL A 121 10.94 18.39 -3.00
C VAL A 121 9.60 18.88 -2.46
N TYR A 122 8.86 19.58 -3.33
CA TYR A 122 7.50 20.08 -3.08
C TYR A 122 6.49 19.17 -3.78
N THR A 123 5.74 18.39 -3.00
CA THR A 123 4.76 17.45 -3.58
C THR A 123 3.49 18.15 -4.08
N LYS A 124 3.21 19.36 -3.58
CA LYS A 124 1.93 20.08 -3.71
C LYS A 124 0.73 19.30 -3.16
N LEU A 125 0.97 18.26 -2.34
CA LEU A 125 -0.06 17.40 -1.78
C LEU A 125 -0.18 17.63 -0.27
N LYS A 126 -1.42 17.79 0.20
CA LYS A 126 -1.74 17.74 1.64
C LYS A 126 -1.76 16.31 2.18
N LYS A 127 -2.06 15.33 1.31
CA LYS A 127 -2.06 13.90 1.64
C LYS A 127 -1.04 13.16 0.80
N PHE A 128 -0.06 12.55 1.44
CA PHE A 128 0.98 11.73 0.83
C PHE A 128 1.51 10.79 1.92
N GLY A 129 1.42 9.48 1.68
CA GLY A 129 1.85 8.45 2.60
C GLY A 129 3.34 8.15 2.47
N ALA A 130 3.67 6.94 2.04
CA ALA A 130 5.05 6.49 1.89
C ALA A 130 5.33 5.98 0.46
N ILE A 131 6.59 6.10 0.04
CA ILE A 131 7.12 5.35 -1.10
C ILE A 131 8.10 4.33 -0.56
N ILE A 132 7.78 3.05 -0.74
CA ILE A 132 8.57 1.93 -0.21
C ILE A 132 9.20 1.21 -1.40
N GLY A 133 10.52 1.25 -1.50
CA GLY A 133 11.27 0.64 -2.59
C GLY A 133 11.20 -0.89 -2.59
N ASP A 134 11.64 -1.49 -3.70
CA ASP A 134 11.57 -2.94 -3.92
C ASP A 134 12.22 -3.75 -2.80
N ARG A 135 11.62 -4.91 -2.49
CA ARG A 135 12.09 -5.91 -1.52
C ARG A 135 12.24 -5.39 -0.09
N CYS A 136 11.66 -4.22 0.21
CA CYS A 136 11.61 -3.73 1.57
C CYS A 136 10.64 -4.55 2.43
N GLN A 137 10.96 -4.67 3.71
CA GLN A 137 10.12 -5.33 4.68
C GLN A 137 9.88 -4.43 5.88
N THR A 138 8.65 -4.38 6.36
CA THR A 138 8.32 -3.73 7.62
C THR A 138 7.99 -4.78 8.67
N GLY A 139 8.45 -4.56 9.90
CA GLY A 139 8.06 -5.36 11.04
C GLY A 139 6.63 -5.05 11.47
N CYS A 140 6.04 -5.98 12.23
CA CYS A 140 4.69 -5.84 12.74
C CYS A 140 4.53 -4.54 13.54
N ASN A 141 3.37 -3.91 13.41
CA ASN A 141 3.00 -2.66 14.09
C ASN A 141 3.95 -1.47 13.86
N SER A 142 4.78 -1.50 12.82
CA SER A 142 5.54 -0.32 12.42
C SER A 142 4.62 0.77 11.85
N VAL A 143 5.05 2.02 11.95
CA VAL A 143 4.33 3.18 11.43
C VAL A 143 5.27 4.01 10.57
N LEU A 144 4.88 4.34 9.35
CA LEU A 144 5.61 5.31 8.52
C LEU A 144 4.85 6.62 8.51
N GLN A 145 5.56 7.71 8.80
CA GLN A 145 4.99 9.06 8.80
C GLN A 145 4.72 9.55 7.37
N PRO A 146 3.85 10.58 7.20
CA PRO A 146 3.61 11.19 5.89
C PRO A 146 4.90 11.72 5.25
N GLY A 147 5.21 11.29 4.04
CA GLY A 147 6.44 11.66 3.33
C GLY A 147 7.65 10.75 3.62
N THR A 148 7.43 9.54 4.12
CA THR A 148 8.51 8.56 4.32
C THR A 148 8.88 7.88 2.99
N LEU A 149 10.15 7.95 2.60
CA LEU A 149 10.67 7.35 1.38
C LEU A 149 11.76 6.34 1.75
N ILE A 150 11.53 5.06 1.51
CA ILE A 150 12.47 3.99 1.86
C ILE A 150 13.06 3.41 0.58
N GLY A 151 14.38 3.47 0.44
CA GLY A 151 15.10 2.86 -0.68
C GLY A 151 15.04 1.33 -0.63
N LYS A 152 15.19 0.68 -1.79
CA LYS A 152 15.12 -0.77 -1.95
C LYS A 152 15.97 -1.56 -0.95
N ASP A 153 15.60 -2.81 -0.70
CA ASP A 153 16.33 -3.75 0.16
C ASP A 153 16.46 -3.30 1.63
N SER A 154 15.54 -2.45 2.11
CA SER A 154 15.57 -1.91 3.48
C SER A 154 14.61 -2.62 4.44
N PHE A 155 14.86 -2.45 5.73
CA PHE A 155 14.06 -3.04 6.80
C PHE A 155 13.60 -1.96 7.78
N VAL A 156 12.34 -2.05 8.20
CA VAL A 156 11.79 -1.30 9.33
C VAL A 156 11.52 -2.31 10.44
N PHE A 157 12.07 -2.10 11.62
CA PHE A 157 11.94 -3.07 12.71
C PHE A 157 10.52 -3.03 13.30
N PRO A 158 10.08 -4.12 13.97
CA PRO A 158 8.76 -4.16 14.61
C PRO A 158 8.56 -3.00 15.58
N GLY A 159 7.38 -2.37 15.55
CA GLY A 159 7.02 -1.24 16.41
C GLY A 159 7.73 0.09 16.11
N VAL A 160 8.64 0.14 15.13
CA VAL A 160 9.38 1.36 14.80
C VAL A 160 8.52 2.37 14.06
N VAL A 161 8.70 3.64 14.42
CA VAL A 161 8.13 4.79 13.71
C VAL A 161 9.17 5.36 12.74
N GLY A 162 8.99 5.12 11.44
CA GLY A 162 9.78 5.75 10.38
C GLY A 162 9.39 7.20 10.20
N GLY A 163 10.34 8.12 10.41
CA GLY A 163 10.15 9.56 10.20
C GLY A 163 10.02 9.95 8.72
N PRO A 164 9.63 11.20 8.42
CA PRO A 164 9.56 11.68 7.05
C PRO A 164 10.97 11.84 6.45
N GLY A 165 11.07 11.77 5.13
CA GLY A 165 12.33 11.94 4.41
C GLY A 165 12.80 10.68 3.71
N TYR A 166 14.00 10.77 3.12
CA TYR A 166 14.58 9.70 2.32
C TYR A 166 15.60 8.87 3.10
N PHE A 167 15.33 7.57 3.18
CA PHE A 167 16.22 6.54 3.69
C PHE A 167 16.84 5.81 2.50
N PRO A 168 18.17 5.83 2.33
CA PRO A 168 18.83 5.17 1.20
C PRO A 168 18.59 3.66 1.14
N PRO A 169 18.90 2.99 0.00
CA PRO A 169 18.82 1.53 -0.09
C PRO A 169 19.59 0.81 1.00
N LYS A 170 19.10 -0.36 1.42
CA LYS A 170 19.69 -1.18 2.50
C LYS A 170 19.68 -0.52 3.88
N SER A 171 18.82 0.47 4.10
CA SER A 171 18.62 1.09 5.41
C SER A 171 17.98 0.11 6.39
N LYS A 172 18.34 0.26 7.67
CA LYS A 172 17.71 -0.46 8.79
C LYS A 172 17.16 0.58 9.75
N LEU A 173 15.86 0.82 9.69
CA LEU A 173 15.14 1.71 10.60
C LEU A 173 14.87 0.92 11.87
N LYS A 174 15.54 1.31 12.94
CA LYS A 174 15.52 0.66 14.25
C LYS A 174 14.89 1.58 15.28
#